data_AF-A0A8V0YIB8-F1
#
_entry.id   AF-A0A8V0YIB8-F1
#
_cell.length_a   1.000
_cell.length_b   1.000
_cell.length_c   1.000
_cell.angle_alpha   90.00
_cell.angle_beta   90.00
_cell.angle_gamma   90.00
#
_symmetry.space_group_name_H-M   'P 1'
#
loop_
_entity.id
_entity.type
_entity.pdbx_description
1 polymer ?
#
loop_
_entity_poly.entity_id
_entity_poly.type
_entity_poly.pdbx_seq_one_letter_code
_entity_poly.pdbx_strand_id
1 'polypeptide(L)'
;MDWPEGKKFETSPGEEVSRAKEAPPYNELPGNEKKYALFTDGSCRIVGKYRRWKAAVWSPVRQVAEAPPYNELPGNEKKYALFTDGSCRIVGKYRRWKAAVWSPVRQVAEATEGKGESSQFAEVKAVQLALDVAEREGWPVLYLYTDSWMVANALWGWLQQWEQNNWQRRGKPIWSAELWKDIAARIKNMVVKVRHVDAHVPKSRATEEQKNNHQVDQAAKIEVAQIDLDWQNKGELFLARWAHETSGHQGRDATYKWARDRGVDLTMDAIAQVIHDCETCAIIKQA
;
A
#
# COMPACT_ATOMS: atom_id res chain seq x y z
N MET A 1 -3.29 -6.58 -32.59
CA MET A 1 -2.28 -7.49 -32.03
C MET A 1 -3.03 -8.74 -31.62
N ASP A 2 -2.90 -9.77 -32.44
CA ASP A 2 -3.46 -11.09 -32.26
C ASP A 2 -2.69 -11.84 -31.16
N TRP A 3 -3.42 -12.54 -30.30
CA TRP A 3 -2.85 -13.44 -29.29
C TRP A 3 -2.30 -14.68 -29.98
N PRO A 4 -1.14 -15.23 -29.56
CA PRO A 4 -0.61 -16.43 -30.20
C PRO A 4 -1.52 -17.62 -29.90
N GLU A 5 -2.08 -18.22 -30.95
CA GLU A 5 -2.69 -19.55 -30.89
C GLU A 5 -1.69 -20.55 -30.32
N GLY A 6 -2.17 -21.41 -29.41
CA GLY A 6 -1.34 -22.35 -28.68
C GLY A 6 -0.48 -23.19 -29.62
N LYS A 7 0.85 -23.05 -29.49
CA LYS A 7 1.80 -23.94 -30.16
C LYS A 7 1.45 -25.38 -29.79
N LYS A 8 1.16 -26.19 -30.81
CA LYS A 8 1.25 -27.65 -30.67
C LYS A 8 2.69 -27.94 -30.25
N PHE A 9 2.88 -28.48 -29.06
CA PHE A 9 4.16 -28.99 -28.61
C PHE A 9 4.48 -30.22 -29.45
N GLU A 10 5.28 -30.03 -30.51
CA GLU A 10 5.98 -31.14 -31.14
C GLU A 10 7.05 -31.60 -30.16
N THR A 11 6.91 -32.85 -29.70
CA THR A 11 7.88 -33.51 -28.82
C THR A 11 9.17 -33.73 -29.60
N SER A 12 10.23 -33.06 -29.17
CA SER A 12 11.60 -33.36 -29.58
C SER A 12 11.96 -34.79 -29.18
N PRO A 13 12.45 -35.66 -30.08
CA PRO A 13 12.83 -37.01 -29.72
C PRO A 13 14.23 -36.97 -29.08
N GLY A 14 14.32 -37.08 -27.75
CA GLY A 14 15.63 -37.18 -27.11
C GLY A 14 15.73 -36.89 -25.61
N GLU A 15 14.69 -36.43 -24.93
CA GLU A 15 14.67 -36.38 -23.46
C GLU A 15 13.76 -37.47 -22.93
N GLU A 16 14.34 -38.50 -22.28
CA GLU A 16 13.58 -39.38 -21.40
C GLU A 16 12.99 -38.53 -20.26
N VAL A 17 11.78 -38.04 -20.46
CA VAL A 17 10.99 -37.43 -19.39
C VAL A 17 10.69 -38.55 -18.41
N SER A 18 11.43 -38.59 -17.29
CA SER A 18 11.16 -39.54 -16.22
C SER A 18 9.69 -39.46 -15.84
N ARG A 19 8.96 -40.56 -16.00
CA ARG A 19 7.53 -40.65 -15.66
C ARG A 19 7.34 -40.13 -14.23
N ALA A 20 6.38 -39.22 -14.05
CA ALA A 20 6.04 -38.70 -12.73
C ALA A 20 5.75 -39.87 -11.77
N LYS A 21 6.39 -39.84 -10.60
CA LYS A 21 6.17 -40.82 -9.54
C LYS A 21 5.11 -40.31 -8.58
N GLU A 22 4.31 -41.22 -8.05
CA GLU A 22 3.33 -40.89 -7.01
C GLU A 22 4.06 -40.37 -5.76
N ALA A 23 3.61 -39.24 -5.24
CA ALA A 23 4.18 -38.66 -4.03
C ALA A 23 3.65 -39.41 -2.79
N PRO A 24 4.44 -39.52 -1.70
CA PRO A 24 3.95 -40.09 -0.45
C PRO A 24 2.77 -39.28 0.12
N PRO A 25 1.88 -39.89 0.91
CA PRO A 25 0.87 -39.17 1.66
C PRO A 25 1.48 -38.04 2.50
N TYR A 26 0.82 -36.88 2.56
CA TYR A 26 1.38 -35.69 3.24
C TYR A 26 1.78 -35.95 4.71
N ASN A 27 1.05 -36.81 5.40
CA ASN A 27 1.32 -37.15 6.80
C ASN A 27 2.64 -37.92 6.98
N GLU A 28 3.14 -38.55 5.92
CA GLU A 28 4.37 -39.35 5.90
C GLU A 28 5.59 -38.55 5.40
N LEU A 29 5.39 -37.31 4.92
CA LEU A 29 6.48 -36.46 4.47
C LEU A 29 7.35 -35.98 5.66
N PRO A 30 8.68 -35.97 5.51
CA PRO A 30 9.58 -35.30 6.44
C PRO A 30 9.21 -33.81 6.64
N GLY A 31 9.40 -33.26 7.84
CA GLY A 31 9.01 -31.87 8.15
C GLY A 31 9.68 -30.82 7.24
N ASN A 32 10.91 -31.06 6.81
CA ASN A 32 11.65 -30.24 5.83
C ASN A 32 11.12 -30.38 4.40
N GLU A 33 10.37 -31.43 4.08
CA GLU A 33 9.77 -31.68 2.77
C GLU A 33 8.31 -31.21 2.69
N LYS A 34 7.59 -31.20 3.81
CA LYS A 34 6.20 -30.69 3.90
C LYS A 34 6.04 -29.27 3.35
N LYS A 35 7.08 -28.43 3.44
CA LYS A 35 7.12 -27.06 2.86
C LYS A 35 7.04 -27.00 1.34
N TYR A 36 7.30 -28.11 0.65
CA TYR A 36 7.19 -28.22 -0.80
C TYR A 36 5.89 -28.91 -1.24
N ALA A 37 5.06 -29.37 -0.30
CA ALA A 37 3.79 -29.99 -0.63
C ALA A 37 2.82 -28.97 -1.24
N LEU A 38 2.33 -29.31 -2.44
CA LEU A 38 1.31 -28.57 -3.16
C LEU A 38 0.16 -29.53 -3.48
N PHE A 39 -1.04 -29.11 -3.11
CA PHE A 39 -2.28 -29.78 -3.43
C PHE A 39 -2.92 -29.01 -4.56
N THR A 40 -3.30 -29.73 -5.60
CA THR A 40 -3.97 -29.14 -6.76
C THR A 40 -5.39 -29.68 -6.80
N ASP A 41 -6.37 -28.78 -6.90
CA ASP A 41 -7.74 -29.15 -7.20
C ASP A 41 -8.20 -28.38 -8.45
N GLY A 42 -9.06 -29.01 -9.23
CA GLY A 42 -9.55 -28.50 -10.50
C GLY A 42 -11.06 -28.66 -10.57
N SER A 43 -11.78 -27.54 -10.69
CA SER A 43 -13.21 -27.56 -10.96
C SER A 43 -13.48 -27.11 -12.39
N CYS A 44 -14.41 -27.79 -13.06
CA CYS A 44 -14.85 -27.47 -14.41
C CYS A 44 -16.37 -27.36 -14.42
N ARG A 45 -16.90 -26.26 -14.97
CA ARG A 45 -18.35 -26.04 -15.11
C ARG A 45 -18.68 -25.52 -16.50
N ILE A 46 -19.76 -26.04 -17.07
CA ILE A 46 -20.32 -25.56 -18.34
C ILE A 46 -21.24 -24.38 -18.05
N VAL A 47 -21.00 -23.24 -18.72
CA VAL A 47 -21.84 -22.04 -18.64
C VAL A 47 -22.20 -21.63 -20.06
N GLY A 48 -23.45 -21.87 -20.46
CA GLY A 48 -23.90 -21.71 -21.84
C GLY A 48 -23.16 -22.68 -22.78
N LYS A 49 -22.55 -22.17 -23.86
CA LYS A 49 -21.75 -22.96 -24.80
C LYS A 49 -20.27 -23.11 -24.39
N TYR A 50 -19.85 -22.48 -23.29
CA TYR A 50 -18.45 -22.39 -22.90
C TYR A 50 -18.15 -23.27 -21.69
N ARG A 51 -17.00 -23.95 -21.71
CA ARG A 51 -16.44 -24.60 -20.54
C ARG A 51 -15.57 -23.60 -19.79
N ARG A 52 -15.84 -23.42 -18.51
CA ARG A 52 -15.00 -22.64 -17.59
C ARG A 52 -14.32 -23.61 -16.63
N TRP A 53 -13.04 -23.41 -16.41
CA TRP A 53 -12.24 -24.16 -15.45
C TRP A 53 -11.61 -23.20 -14.44
N LYS A 54 -11.52 -23.65 -13.20
CA LYS A 54 -10.81 -22.98 -12.11
C LYS A 54 -9.92 -24.01 -11.46
N ALA A 55 -8.61 -23.74 -11.45
CA ALA A 55 -7.64 -24.53 -10.71
C ALA A 55 -7.30 -23.81 -9.41
N ALA A 56 -7.18 -24.56 -8.33
CA ALA A 56 -6.65 -24.10 -7.06
C ALA A 56 -5.35 -24.86 -6.78
N VAL A 57 -4.31 -24.12 -6.39
CA VAL A 57 -3.07 -24.71 -5.87
C VAL A 57 -2.92 -24.23 -4.44
N TRP A 58 -2.96 -25.17 -3.51
CA TRP A 58 -2.87 -24.92 -2.08
C TRP A 58 -1.61 -25.57 -1.52
N SER A 59 -0.92 -24.88 -0.61
CA SER A 59 0.13 -25.52 0.20
C SER A 59 -0.31 -25.48 1.66
N PRO A 60 -0.17 -26.57 2.43
CA PRO A 60 -0.47 -26.57 3.87
C PRO A 60 0.38 -25.58 4.66
N VAL A 61 1.48 -25.13 4.04
CA VAL A 61 2.48 -24.25 4.63
C VAL A 61 2.38 -22.84 4.04
N ARG A 62 1.53 -22.63 3.01
CA ARG A 62 1.13 -21.29 2.57
C ARG A 62 0.09 -20.77 3.55
N GLN A 63 0.56 -19.91 4.44
CA GLN A 63 -0.28 -19.18 5.38
C GLN A 63 -1.00 -18.00 4.74
N VAL A 64 -0.58 -17.60 3.53
CA VAL A 64 -1.27 -16.62 2.71
C VAL A 64 -1.87 -17.26 1.46
N ALA A 65 -3.18 -17.08 1.28
CA ALA A 65 -3.92 -17.48 0.09
C ALA A 65 -4.72 -16.31 -0.50
N GLU A 66 -5.23 -16.46 -1.72
CA GLU A 66 -6.14 -15.47 -2.30
C GLU A 66 -7.51 -15.52 -1.58
N ALA A 67 -8.02 -14.38 -1.13
CA ALA A 67 -9.35 -14.29 -0.55
C ALA A 67 -10.43 -14.28 -1.66
N PRO A 68 -11.57 -14.95 -1.43
CA PRO A 68 -12.70 -14.85 -2.34
C PRO A 68 -13.30 -13.43 -2.30
N PRO A 69 -14.10 -13.06 -3.32
CA PRO A 69 -14.90 -11.85 -3.26
C PRO A 69 -15.70 -11.73 -1.95
N TYR A 70 -15.78 -10.55 -1.35
CA TYR A 70 -16.45 -10.35 -0.05
C TYR A 70 -17.91 -10.81 -0.03
N ASN A 71 -18.64 -10.63 -1.14
CA ASN A 71 -20.02 -11.07 -1.29
C ASN A 71 -20.16 -12.61 -1.31
N GLU A 72 -19.10 -13.33 -1.66
CA GLU A 72 -19.05 -14.80 -1.68
C GLU A 72 -18.58 -15.40 -0.35
N LEU A 73 -18.18 -14.58 0.63
CA LEU A 73 -17.80 -15.07 1.94
C LEU A 73 -19.00 -15.66 2.71
N PRO A 74 -18.83 -16.80 3.38
CA PRO A 74 -19.80 -17.32 4.33
C PRO A 74 -20.17 -16.25 5.38
N GLY A 75 -21.46 -16.11 5.70
CA GLY A 75 -21.93 -15.04 6.60
C GLY A 75 -21.28 -15.06 7.99
N ASN A 76 -20.95 -16.25 8.50
CA ASN A 76 -20.24 -16.45 9.77
C ASN A 76 -18.75 -16.05 9.71
N GLU A 77 -18.16 -15.97 8.52
CA GLU A 77 -16.76 -15.59 8.30
C GLU A 77 -16.59 -14.11 7.90
N LYS A 78 -17.65 -13.45 7.43
CA LYS A 78 -17.61 -12.00 7.10
C LYS A 78 -17.13 -11.13 8.27
N LYS A 79 -17.32 -11.58 9.52
CA LYS A 79 -16.83 -10.88 10.72
C LYS A 79 -15.30 -10.82 10.82
N TYR A 80 -14.60 -11.67 10.08
CA TYR A 80 -13.14 -11.72 9.98
C TYR A 80 -12.59 -10.95 8.77
N ALA A 81 -13.45 -10.24 8.04
CA ALA A 81 -13.05 -9.43 6.90
C ALA A 81 -12.69 -8.01 7.33
N LEU A 82 -11.53 -7.55 6.90
CA LEU A 82 -11.03 -6.20 7.12
C LEU A 82 -10.58 -5.58 5.80
N PHE A 83 -10.99 -4.34 5.57
CA PHE A 83 -10.54 -3.51 4.46
C PHE A 83 -9.46 -2.56 4.97
N THR A 84 -8.39 -2.37 4.21
CA THR A 84 -7.23 -1.57 4.63
C THR A 84 -6.85 -0.56 3.58
N ASP A 85 -6.51 0.65 4.02
CA ASP A 85 -6.02 1.72 3.16
C ASP A 85 -5.08 2.63 3.97
N GLY A 86 -4.16 3.29 3.26
CA GLY A 86 -3.19 4.22 3.80
C GLY A 86 -3.04 5.46 2.94
N SER A 87 -3.26 6.63 3.54
CA SER A 87 -3.04 7.91 2.88
C SER A 87 -1.87 8.68 3.45
N CYS A 88 -1.33 9.59 2.64
CA CYS A 88 -0.31 10.52 3.05
C CYS A 88 -0.61 11.90 2.46
N ARG A 89 -0.39 12.94 3.26
CA ARG A 89 -0.61 14.33 2.85
C ARG A 89 0.37 15.26 3.53
N ILE A 90 0.77 16.33 2.83
CA ILE A 90 1.53 17.42 3.44
C ILE A 90 0.53 18.32 4.17
N VAL A 91 0.76 18.52 5.47
CA VAL A 91 -0.06 19.34 6.36
C VAL A 91 0.87 20.34 7.06
N GLY A 92 0.76 21.62 6.69
CA GLY A 92 1.75 22.63 7.01
C GLY A 92 3.14 22.24 6.48
N LYS A 93 4.17 22.29 7.35
CA LYS A 93 5.56 21.92 6.99
C LYS A 93 5.89 20.43 7.07
N TYR A 94 4.94 19.59 7.47
CA TYR A 94 5.21 18.16 7.72
C TYR A 94 4.41 17.28 6.77
N ARG A 95 5.06 16.24 6.26
CA ARG A 95 4.35 15.09 5.70
C ARG A 95 3.70 14.31 6.83
N ARG A 96 2.41 14.04 6.71
CA ARG A 96 1.64 13.18 7.62
C ARG A 96 1.15 11.96 6.87
N TRP A 97 1.03 10.86 7.58
CA TRP A 97 0.48 9.63 7.06
C TRP A 97 -0.61 9.14 8.01
N LYS A 98 -1.60 8.44 7.45
CA LYS A 98 -2.71 7.84 8.21
C LYS A 98 -3.07 6.51 7.58
N ALA A 99 -3.08 5.47 8.39
CA ALA A 99 -3.45 4.12 8.03
C ALA A 99 -4.77 3.78 8.70
N ALA A 100 -5.68 3.13 7.98
CA ALA A 100 -6.98 2.76 8.51
C ALA A 100 -7.37 1.32 8.16
N VAL A 101 -8.21 0.76 9.02
CA VAL A 101 -8.80 -0.55 8.89
C VAL A 101 -10.30 -0.40 9.10
N TRP A 102 -11.10 -0.95 8.20
CA TRP A 102 -12.55 -0.95 8.26
C TRP A 102 -13.08 -2.37 8.41
N SER A 103 -13.97 -2.58 9.40
CA SER A 103 -14.72 -3.82 9.56
C SER A 103 -16.15 -3.64 9.05
N PRO A 104 -16.54 -4.29 7.93
CA PRO A 104 -17.88 -4.16 7.37
C PRO A 104 -19.00 -4.68 8.29
N VAL A 105 -18.72 -5.70 9.11
CA VAL A 105 -19.72 -6.28 10.03
C VAL A 105 -19.90 -5.40 11.26
N ARG A 106 -18.80 -4.88 11.81
CA ARG A 106 -18.86 -3.99 12.99
C ARG A 106 -19.27 -2.57 12.63
N GLN A 107 -19.10 -2.17 11.36
CA GLN A 107 -19.29 -0.81 10.89
C GLN A 107 -18.40 0.20 11.66
N VAL A 108 -17.18 -0.23 11.99
CA VAL A 108 -16.19 0.56 12.73
C VAL A 108 -14.90 0.64 11.94
N ALA A 109 -14.31 1.84 11.95
CA ALA A 109 -12.96 2.08 11.48
C ALA A 109 -12.00 2.24 12.67
N GLU A 110 -10.84 1.61 12.59
CA GLU A 110 -9.68 1.90 13.46
C GLU A 110 -8.61 2.56 12.60
N ALA A 111 -7.94 3.59 13.11
CA ALA A 111 -6.92 4.31 12.37
C ALA A 111 -5.74 4.69 13.25
N THR A 112 -4.56 4.78 12.64
CA THR A 112 -3.33 5.27 13.25
C THR A 112 -2.65 6.26 12.33
N GLU A 113 -2.00 7.27 12.89
CA GLU A 113 -1.39 8.36 12.14
C GLU A 113 -0.02 8.73 12.68
N GLY A 114 0.78 9.39 11.83
CA GLY A 114 2.11 9.86 12.20
C GLY A 114 2.68 10.88 11.23
N LYS A 115 3.95 11.21 11.41
CA LYS A 115 4.67 12.21 10.62
C LYS A 115 5.83 11.56 9.85
N GLY A 116 6.26 12.19 8.76
CA GLY A 116 7.49 11.90 8.02
C GLY A 116 7.38 10.85 6.91
N GLU A 117 6.46 9.89 7.02
CA GLU A 117 6.41 8.73 6.12
C GLU A 117 5.50 8.91 4.89
N SER A 118 5.60 7.98 3.93
CA SER A 118 4.87 8.02 2.65
C SER A 118 3.48 7.36 2.71
N SER A 119 2.72 7.44 1.62
CA SER A 119 1.45 6.70 1.48
C SER A 119 1.70 5.19 1.49
N GLN A 120 2.72 4.70 0.79
CA GLN A 120 3.05 3.27 0.81
C GLN A 120 3.39 2.77 2.22
N PHE A 121 3.95 3.62 3.08
CA PHE A 121 4.16 3.28 4.49
C PHE A 121 2.84 3.15 5.23
N ALA A 122 1.91 4.08 5.01
CA ALA A 122 0.58 4.01 5.58
C ALA A 122 -0.15 2.73 5.16
N GLU A 123 -0.02 2.30 3.91
CA GLU A 123 -0.60 1.05 3.39
C GLU A 123 -0.10 -0.17 4.17
N VAL A 124 1.22 -0.28 4.36
CA VAL A 124 1.84 -1.38 5.12
C VAL A 124 1.46 -1.30 6.60
N LYS A 125 1.35 -0.08 7.15
CA LYS A 125 0.88 0.14 8.52
C LYS A 125 -0.58 -0.28 8.70
N ALA A 126 -1.42 -0.12 7.69
CA ALA A 126 -2.81 -0.56 7.73
C ALA A 126 -2.90 -2.10 7.85
N VAL A 127 -1.96 -2.83 7.22
CA VAL A 127 -1.84 -4.29 7.40
C VAL A 127 -1.44 -4.64 8.83
N GLN A 128 -0.45 -3.96 9.41
CA GLN A 128 -0.08 -4.19 10.81
C GLN A 128 -1.26 -3.95 11.75
N LEU A 129 -2.01 -2.86 11.53
CA LEU A 129 -3.21 -2.56 12.29
C LEU A 129 -4.29 -3.66 12.13
N ALA A 130 -4.47 -4.20 10.93
CA ALA A 130 -5.42 -5.29 10.70
C ALA A 130 -5.00 -6.59 11.42
N LEU A 131 -3.69 -6.88 11.46
CA LEU A 131 -3.14 -8.00 12.23
C LEU A 131 -3.34 -7.78 13.74
N ASP A 132 -3.07 -6.58 14.25
CA ASP A 132 -3.29 -6.23 15.66
C ASP A 132 -4.76 -6.45 16.07
N VAL A 133 -5.72 -6.04 15.22
CA VAL A 133 -7.15 -6.29 15.43
C VAL A 133 -7.45 -7.78 15.48
N ALA A 134 -6.97 -8.55 14.51
CA ALA A 134 -7.24 -9.98 14.43
C ALA A 134 -6.62 -10.75 15.61
N GLU A 135 -5.40 -10.40 16.03
CA GLU A 135 -4.70 -11.00 17.16
C GLU A 135 -5.39 -10.66 18.49
N ARG A 136 -5.74 -9.38 18.70
CA ARG A 136 -6.46 -8.92 19.91
C ARG A 136 -7.80 -9.65 20.09
N GLU A 137 -8.45 -9.97 18.99
CA GLU A 137 -9.76 -10.63 18.98
C GLU A 137 -9.66 -12.16 18.89
N GLY A 138 -8.45 -12.72 18.82
CA GLY A 138 -8.20 -14.16 18.74
C GLY A 138 -8.80 -14.81 17.49
N TRP A 139 -8.75 -14.13 16.34
CA TRP A 139 -9.36 -14.64 15.11
C TRP A 139 -8.59 -15.83 14.53
N PRO A 140 -9.29 -16.90 14.08
CA PRO A 140 -8.64 -18.05 13.47
C PRO A 140 -8.18 -17.81 12.03
N VAL A 141 -8.77 -16.80 11.37
CA VAL A 141 -8.49 -16.41 9.99
C VAL A 141 -8.70 -14.91 9.84
N LEU A 142 -7.89 -14.26 9.00
CA LEU A 142 -8.07 -12.88 8.59
C LEU A 142 -8.28 -12.81 7.08
N TYR A 143 -9.41 -12.23 6.65
CA TYR A 143 -9.65 -11.88 5.24
C TYR A 143 -9.30 -10.41 5.03
N LEU A 144 -8.19 -10.16 4.36
CA LEU A 144 -7.64 -8.83 4.12
C LEU A 144 -7.98 -8.35 2.70
N TYR A 145 -8.63 -7.20 2.61
CA TYR A 145 -8.97 -6.53 1.36
C TYR A 145 -8.20 -5.21 1.28
N THR A 146 -7.42 -5.01 0.22
CA THR A 146 -6.61 -3.82 0.01
C THR A 146 -6.64 -3.43 -1.47
N ASP A 147 -6.55 -2.14 -1.77
CA ASP A 147 -6.36 -1.63 -3.13
C ASP A 147 -4.89 -1.32 -3.45
N SER A 148 -3.98 -1.61 -2.53
CA SER A 148 -2.55 -1.51 -2.73
C SER A 148 -1.99 -2.79 -3.36
N TRP A 149 -1.69 -2.74 -4.66
CA TRP A 149 -0.98 -3.83 -5.36
C TRP A 149 0.36 -4.18 -4.70
N MET A 150 1.06 -3.23 -4.08
CA MET A 150 2.30 -3.51 -3.37
C MET A 150 2.06 -4.46 -2.19
N VAL A 151 1.02 -4.17 -1.39
CA VAL A 151 0.65 -5.01 -0.24
C VAL A 151 0.17 -6.38 -0.72
N ALA A 152 -0.74 -6.42 -1.69
CA ALA A 152 -1.27 -7.68 -2.19
C ALA A 152 -0.16 -8.59 -2.73
N ASN A 153 0.72 -8.07 -3.59
CA ASN A 153 1.85 -8.84 -4.14
C ASN A 153 2.86 -9.25 -3.08
N ALA A 154 3.11 -8.39 -2.07
CA ALA A 154 3.99 -8.73 -0.97
C ALA A 154 3.48 -9.94 -0.19
N LEU A 155 2.20 -9.92 0.17
CA LEU A 155 1.56 -10.99 0.94
C LEU A 155 1.39 -12.28 0.11
N TRP A 156 1.11 -12.19 -1.20
CA TRP A 156 0.96 -13.37 -2.05
C TRP A 156 2.27 -14.14 -2.31
N GLY A 157 3.42 -13.48 -2.21
CA GLY A 157 4.69 -14.19 -2.44
C GLY A 157 5.98 -13.43 -2.21
N TRP A 158 6.02 -12.09 -2.29
CA TRP A 158 7.32 -11.41 -2.11
C TRP A 158 7.89 -11.59 -0.71
N LEU A 159 7.07 -11.69 0.33
CA LEU A 159 7.56 -11.94 1.70
C LEU A 159 8.44 -13.19 1.80
N GLN A 160 7.99 -14.30 1.21
CA GLN A 160 8.76 -15.55 1.18
C GLN A 160 10.07 -15.38 0.41
N GLN A 161 10.03 -14.67 -0.72
CA GLN A 161 11.21 -14.41 -1.53
C GLN A 161 12.19 -13.47 -0.81
N TRP A 162 11.71 -12.45 -0.10
CA TRP A 162 12.54 -11.53 0.67
C TRP A 162 13.18 -12.24 1.86
N GLU A 163 12.43 -13.07 2.58
CA GLU A 163 12.98 -13.87 3.69
C GLU A 163 14.12 -14.78 3.22
N GLN A 164 13.95 -15.47 2.08
CA GLN A 164 15.01 -16.31 1.48
C GLN A 164 16.24 -15.51 1.02
N ASN A 165 16.05 -14.26 0.62
CA ASN A 165 17.13 -13.37 0.18
C ASN A 165 17.64 -12.47 1.33
N ASN A 166 17.45 -12.88 2.59
CA ASN A 166 17.87 -12.14 3.78
C ASN A 166 17.39 -10.68 3.78
N TRP A 167 16.17 -10.44 3.32
CA TRP A 167 15.51 -9.14 3.23
C TRP A 167 16.25 -8.13 2.35
N GLN A 168 16.95 -8.63 1.32
CA GLN A 168 17.70 -7.82 0.37
C GLN A 168 17.24 -8.02 -1.07
N ARG A 169 17.40 -6.97 -1.88
CA ARG A 169 17.23 -6.99 -3.33
C ARG A 169 18.43 -6.31 -3.97
N ARG A 170 19.16 -7.02 -4.84
CA ARG A 170 20.38 -6.52 -5.52
C ARG A 170 21.43 -5.99 -4.52
N GLY A 171 21.64 -6.70 -3.41
CA GLY A 171 22.61 -6.34 -2.38
C GLY A 171 22.23 -5.13 -1.50
N LYS A 172 21.00 -4.59 -1.64
CA LYS A 172 20.48 -3.54 -0.78
C LYS A 172 19.31 -4.06 0.05
N PRO A 173 19.12 -3.61 1.30
CA PRO A 173 17.92 -3.92 2.07
C PRO A 173 16.65 -3.51 1.32
N ILE A 174 15.59 -4.30 1.44
CA ILE A 174 14.28 -3.90 0.93
C ILE A 174 13.78 -2.66 1.68
N TRP A 175 12.96 -1.85 1.01
CA TRP A 175 12.32 -0.71 1.64
C TRP A 175 11.42 -1.17 2.80
N SER A 176 11.54 -0.51 3.95
CA SER A 176 10.80 -0.84 5.18
C SER A 176 10.93 -2.31 5.62
N ALA A 177 12.13 -2.91 5.47
CA ALA A 177 12.38 -4.31 5.81
C ALA A 177 11.89 -4.72 7.20
N GLU A 178 12.04 -3.85 8.20
CA GLU A 178 11.59 -4.14 9.57
C GLU A 178 10.06 -4.29 9.69
N LEU A 179 9.28 -3.51 8.95
CA LEU A 179 7.82 -3.67 8.93
C LEU A 179 7.42 -5.00 8.28
N TRP A 180 8.07 -5.33 7.17
CA TRP A 180 7.78 -6.58 6.46
C TRP A 180 8.23 -7.82 7.25
N LYS A 181 9.32 -7.72 8.00
CA LYS A 181 9.76 -8.76 8.95
C LYS A 181 8.73 -9.00 10.04
N ASP A 182 8.22 -7.93 10.65
CA ASP A 182 7.15 -8.03 11.67
C ASP A 182 5.89 -8.69 11.09
N ILE A 183 5.41 -8.23 9.93
CA ILE A 183 4.27 -8.83 9.24
C ILE A 183 4.53 -10.31 8.96
N ALA A 184 5.70 -10.65 8.39
CA ALA A 184 6.04 -12.03 8.07
C ALA A 184 6.14 -12.92 9.31
N ALA A 185 6.54 -12.38 10.47
CA ALA A 185 6.54 -13.12 11.72
C ALA A 185 5.11 -13.38 12.23
N ARG A 186 4.22 -12.40 12.12
CA ARG A 186 2.83 -12.48 12.60
C ARG A 186 1.95 -13.40 11.75
N ILE A 187 2.07 -13.32 10.43
CA ILE A 187 1.34 -14.25 9.53
C ILE A 187 1.76 -15.71 9.71
N LYS A 188 2.87 -15.99 10.41
CA LYS A 188 3.24 -17.36 10.78
C LYS A 188 2.31 -18.02 11.78
N ASN A 189 1.56 -17.23 12.54
CA ASN A 189 0.70 -17.72 13.60
C ASN A 189 -0.80 -17.62 13.27
N MET A 190 -1.15 -17.11 12.08
CA MET A 190 -2.54 -16.90 11.67
C MET A 190 -2.73 -17.17 10.18
N VAL A 191 -3.88 -17.73 9.79
CA VAL A 191 -4.24 -17.88 8.38
C VAL A 191 -4.67 -16.53 7.84
N VAL A 192 -3.99 -16.01 6.82
CA VAL A 192 -4.35 -14.75 6.17
C VAL A 192 -4.77 -15.02 4.73
N LYS A 193 -5.90 -14.45 4.32
CA LYS A 193 -6.39 -14.54 2.94
C LYS A 193 -6.49 -13.14 2.39
N VAL A 194 -5.81 -12.86 1.28
CA VAL A 194 -5.62 -11.51 0.76
C VAL A 194 -6.28 -11.37 -0.60
N ARG A 195 -7.02 -10.27 -0.79
CA ARG A 195 -7.62 -9.89 -2.07
C ARG A 195 -7.31 -8.44 -2.39
N HIS A 196 -6.91 -8.22 -3.64
CA HIS A 196 -6.83 -6.88 -4.20
C HIS A 196 -8.22 -6.40 -4.62
N VAL A 197 -8.58 -5.16 -4.27
CA VAL A 197 -9.83 -4.50 -4.68
C VAL A 197 -9.47 -3.32 -5.57
N ASP A 198 -10.16 -3.16 -6.70
CA ASP A 198 -9.89 -2.03 -7.59
C ASP A 198 -10.32 -0.70 -6.96
N ALA A 199 -9.38 0.24 -6.86
CA ALA A 199 -9.61 1.59 -6.36
C ALA A 199 -10.47 2.45 -7.31
N HIS A 200 -11.09 3.49 -6.72
CA HIS A 200 -11.72 4.62 -7.44
C HIS A 200 -12.82 4.27 -8.46
N VAL A 201 -13.59 3.21 -8.20
CA VAL A 201 -14.77 2.89 -9.02
C VAL A 201 -15.92 3.85 -8.68
N PRO A 202 -16.58 4.49 -9.67
CA PRO A 202 -17.69 5.39 -9.41
C PRO A 202 -18.79 4.74 -8.54
N LYS A 203 -19.27 5.46 -7.52
CA LYS A 203 -20.26 4.96 -6.55
C LYS A 203 -21.51 4.35 -7.19
N SER A 204 -21.93 4.84 -8.36
CA SER A 204 -23.08 4.34 -9.11
C SER A 204 -22.91 2.92 -9.66
N ARG A 205 -21.67 2.42 -9.75
CA ARG A 205 -21.33 1.06 -10.23
C ARG A 205 -20.58 0.24 -9.19
N ALA A 206 -20.45 0.75 -7.96
CA ALA A 206 -19.64 0.12 -6.93
C ALA A 206 -20.28 -1.17 -6.39
N THR A 207 -19.51 -2.26 -6.43
CA THR A 207 -19.80 -3.52 -5.72
C THR A 207 -19.74 -3.33 -4.21
N GLU A 208 -20.19 -4.31 -3.42
CA GLU A 208 -20.04 -4.24 -1.95
C GLU A 208 -18.59 -4.06 -1.51
N GLU A 209 -17.64 -4.72 -2.18
CA GLU A 209 -16.20 -4.56 -1.91
C GLU A 209 -15.75 -3.11 -2.11
N GLN A 210 -16.14 -2.50 -3.22
CA GLN A 210 -15.78 -1.12 -3.54
C GLN A 210 -16.46 -0.12 -2.60
N LYS A 211 -17.68 -0.41 -2.14
CA LYS A 211 -18.34 0.39 -1.09
C LYS A 211 -17.57 0.34 0.22
N ASN A 212 -17.11 -0.85 0.64
CA ASN A 212 -16.27 -0.99 1.84
C ASN A 212 -14.89 -0.35 1.64
N ASN A 213 -14.31 -0.44 0.43
CA ASN A 213 -13.06 0.24 0.09
C ASN A 213 -13.21 1.76 0.23
N HIS A 214 -14.32 2.33 -0.23
CA HIS A 214 -14.60 3.75 -0.03
C HIS A 214 -14.74 4.14 1.45
N GLN A 215 -15.24 3.26 2.32
CA GLN A 215 -15.31 3.55 3.75
C GLN A 215 -13.92 3.64 4.37
N VAL A 216 -13.02 2.71 4.01
CA VAL A 216 -11.64 2.75 4.51
C VAL A 216 -10.85 3.92 3.91
N ASP A 217 -11.07 4.29 2.65
CA ASP A 217 -10.49 5.50 2.04
C ASP A 217 -10.89 6.77 2.80
N GLN A 218 -12.18 6.90 3.16
CA GLN A 218 -12.61 8.01 4.01
C GLN A 218 -11.99 7.95 5.41
N ALA A 219 -11.83 6.76 5.99
CA ALA A 219 -11.19 6.60 7.29
C ALA A 219 -9.68 6.93 7.25
N ALA A 220 -9.00 6.55 6.17
CA ALA A 220 -7.58 6.81 5.95
C ALA A 220 -7.31 8.26 5.55
N LYS A 221 -8.33 9.02 5.12
CA LYS A 221 -8.18 10.41 4.70
C LYS A 221 -7.66 11.29 5.85
N ILE A 222 -6.61 12.04 5.52
CA ILE A 222 -6.07 13.09 6.40
C ILE A 222 -6.86 14.38 6.13
N GLU A 223 -7.59 14.83 7.16
CA GLU A 223 -8.23 16.13 7.13
C GLU A 223 -7.18 17.24 7.19
N VAL A 224 -7.34 18.22 6.32
CA VAL A 224 -6.53 19.44 6.30
C VAL A 224 -7.49 20.54 6.73
N ALA A 225 -7.26 21.11 7.92
CA ALA A 225 -8.03 22.26 8.35
C ALA A 225 -7.87 23.39 7.32
N GLN A 226 -8.89 24.22 7.10
CA GLN A 226 -8.78 25.38 6.20
C GLN A 226 -7.57 26.29 6.52
N ILE A 227 -7.12 26.30 7.77
CA ILE A 227 -5.92 26.99 8.25
C ILE A 227 -4.63 26.43 7.62
N ASP A 228 -4.60 25.15 7.24
CA ASP A 228 -3.48 24.52 6.52
C ASP A 228 -3.54 24.77 5.00
N LEU A 229 -4.68 25.17 4.44
CA LEU A 229 -4.78 25.64 3.04
C LEU A 229 -4.09 27.01 2.83
N ASP A 230 -3.85 27.75 3.92
CA ASP A 230 -2.99 28.93 3.95
C ASP A 230 -1.52 28.61 3.61
N TRP A 231 -1.18 27.33 3.37
CA TRP A 231 0.11 26.90 2.86
C TRP A 231 0.41 27.43 1.45
N GLN A 232 -0.58 27.69 0.60
CA GLN A 232 -0.34 28.36 -0.69
C GLN A 232 0.22 29.78 -0.50
N ASN A 233 -0.32 30.54 0.47
CA ASN A 233 0.23 31.83 0.88
C ASN A 233 1.61 31.70 1.57
N LYS A 234 1.84 30.61 2.33
CA LYS A 234 3.16 30.35 2.96
C LYS A 234 4.23 29.87 1.96
N GLY A 235 3.85 29.25 0.85
CA GLY A 235 4.76 28.89 -0.23
C GLY A 235 5.34 30.11 -0.93
N GLU A 236 4.50 31.13 -1.14
CA GLU A 236 4.94 32.43 -1.64
C GLU A 236 5.86 33.15 -0.65
N LEU A 237 5.53 33.17 0.65
CA LEU A 237 6.42 33.72 1.69
C LEU A 237 7.76 32.99 1.79
N PHE A 238 7.78 31.67 1.57
CA PHE A 238 9.01 30.88 1.52
C PHE A 238 9.89 31.29 0.33
N LEU A 239 9.30 31.37 -0.87
CA LEU A 239 10.02 31.80 -2.07
C LEU A 239 10.48 33.27 -1.97
N ALA A 240 9.66 34.14 -1.38
CA ALA A 240 10.01 35.53 -1.10
C ALA A 240 11.17 35.65 -0.10
N ARG A 241 11.20 34.81 0.94
CA ARG A 241 12.33 34.74 1.89
C ARG A 241 13.61 34.29 1.23
N TRP A 242 13.54 33.21 0.48
CA TRP A 242 14.69 32.71 -0.26
C TRP A 242 15.23 33.73 -1.27
N ALA A 243 14.34 34.40 -2.03
CA ALA A 243 14.72 35.46 -2.95
C ALA A 243 15.36 36.67 -2.22
N HIS A 244 14.83 37.05 -1.06
CA HIS A 244 15.34 38.17 -0.27
C HIS A 244 16.75 37.89 0.28
N GLU A 245 16.97 36.70 0.85
CA GLU A 245 18.27 36.27 1.37
C GLU A 245 19.30 36.13 0.23
N THR A 246 18.90 35.52 -0.89
CA THR A 246 19.81 35.26 -2.02
C THR A 246 20.13 36.52 -2.82
N SER A 247 19.24 37.52 -2.84
CA SER A 247 19.52 38.83 -3.43
C SER A 247 20.37 39.74 -2.54
N GLY A 248 20.77 39.27 -1.35
CA GLY A 248 21.68 40.00 -0.45
C GLY A 248 21.01 41.12 0.31
N HIS A 249 19.74 40.94 0.72
CA HIS A 249 19.01 41.90 1.55
C HIS A 249 18.85 43.32 0.95
N GLN A 250 18.89 43.45 -0.38
CA GLN A 250 18.89 44.73 -1.11
C GLN A 250 17.53 45.46 -1.15
N GLY A 251 16.56 45.01 -0.35
CA GLY A 251 15.23 45.62 -0.28
C GLY A 251 14.22 45.08 -1.29
N ARG A 252 13.02 45.67 -1.28
CA ARG A 252 11.81 45.13 -1.91
C ARG A 252 11.93 45.02 -3.42
N ASP A 253 12.34 46.10 -4.09
CA ASP A 253 12.38 46.15 -5.55
C ASP A 253 13.49 45.28 -6.14
N ALA A 254 14.64 45.20 -5.46
CA ALA A 254 15.75 44.32 -5.83
C ALA A 254 15.38 42.84 -5.67
N THR A 255 14.71 42.48 -4.57
CA THR A 255 14.21 41.12 -4.34
C THR A 255 13.19 40.71 -5.40
N TYR A 256 12.26 41.61 -5.75
CA TYR A 256 11.25 41.35 -6.78
C TYR A 256 11.88 41.16 -8.17
N LYS A 257 12.80 42.05 -8.56
CA LYS A 257 13.52 41.94 -9.83
C LYS A 257 14.32 40.64 -9.91
N TRP A 258 15.04 40.28 -8.84
CA TRP A 258 15.83 39.05 -8.77
C TRP A 258 15.01 37.78 -9.00
N ALA A 259 13.81 37.72 -8.39
CA ALA A 259 12.88 36.60 -8.52
C ALA A 259 12.29 36.52 -9.94
N ARG A 260 11.86 37.67 -10.49
CA ARG A 260 11.30 37.76 -11.85
C ARG A 260 12.31 37.34 -12.92
N ASP A 261 13.57 37.76 -12.78
CA ASP A 261 14.66 37.39 -13.69
C ASP A 261 14.94 35.87 -13.70
N ARG A 262 14.43 35.13 -12.69
CA ARG A 262 14.54 33.67 -12.55
C ARG A 262 13.22 32.93 -12.74
N GLY A 263 12.19 33.63 -13.24
CA GLY A 263 10.87 33.04 -13.52
C GLY A 263 10.05 32.72 -12.28
N VAL A 264 10.38 33.28 -11.12
CA VAL A 264 9.59 33.15 -9.90
C VAL A 264 8.73 34.40 -9.76
N ASP A 265 7.41 34.22 -9.86
CA ASP A 265 6.45 35.31 -9.64
C ASP A 265 6.10 35.41 -8.15
N LEU A 266 6.25 36.60 -7.58
CA LEU A 266 6.04 36.88 -6.16
C LEU A 266 5.27 38.19 -6.02
N THR A 267 4.31 38.25 -5.11
CA THR A 267 3.62 39.50 -4.79
C THR A 267 4.53 40.44 -4.01
N MET A 268 4.33 41.73 -4.25
CA MET A 268 5.04 42.78 -3.53
C MET A 268 4.74 42.74 -2.02
N ASP A 269 3.58 42.22 -1.61
CA ASP A 269 3.17 42.13 -0.21
C ASP A 269 3.88 40.99 0.52
N ALA A 270 4.05 39.83 -0.11
CA ALA A 270 4.84 38.74 0.44
C ALA A 270 6.32 39.16 0.66
N ILE A 271 6.90 39.89 -0.30
CA ILE A 271 8.26 40.42 -0.18
C ILE A 271 8.35 41.46 0.96
N ALA A 272 7.37 42.36 1.06
CA ALA A 272 7.35 43.37 2.12
C ALA A 272 7.27 42.74 3.51
N GLN A 273 6.43 41.71 3.66
CA GLN A 273 6.28 40.96 4.90
C GLN A 273 7.60 40.31 5.32
N VAL A 274 8.28 39.63 4.39
CA VAL A 274 9.55 38.95 4.73
C VAL A 274 10.66 39.93 5.08
N ILE A 275 10.73 41.08 4.39
CA ILE A 275 11.70 42.14 4.73
C ILE A 275 11.40 42.73 6.11
N HIS A 276 10.13 42.91 6.46
CA HIS A 276 9.73 43.37 7.79
C HIS A 276 10.16 42.39 8.89
N ASP A 277 10.00 41.10 8.64
CA ASP A 277 10.35 40.02 9.57
C ASP A 277 11.84 39.61 9.51
N CYS A 278 12.68 40.31 8.76
CA CYS A 278 14.09 39.96 8.59
C CYS A 278 14.97 40.65 9.63
N GLU A 279 15.53 39.86 10.56
CA GLU A 279 16.44 40.33 11.61
C GLU A 279 17.68 41.04 11.05
N THR A 280 18.29 40.52 9.98
CA THR A 280 19.44 41.14 9.31
C THR A 280 19.11 42.55 8.81
N CYS A 281 17.95 42.72 8.18
CA CYS A 281 17.50 44.04 7.72
C CYS A 281 17.14 44.97 8.88
N ALA A 282 16.61 44.44 9.98
CA ALA A 282 16.36 45.22 11.19
C ALA A 282 17.66 45.74 11.81
N ILE A 283 18.72 44.92 11.83
CA ILE A 283 20.05 45.30 12.30
C ILE A 283 20.68 46.34 11.38
N ILE A 284 20.62 46.14 10.05
CA ILE A 284 21.14 47.11 9.06
C ILE A 284 20.46 48.48 9.17
N LYS A 285 19.16 48.52 9.50
CA LYS A 285 18.42 49.79 9.69
C LYS A 285 18.78 50.54 10.97
N GLN A 286 19.39 49.87 11.95
CA GLN A 286 19.79 50.47 13.23
C GLN A 286 21.27 50.87 13.29
N ALA A 287 22.07 50.42 12.30
CA ALA A 287 23.48 50.80 12.12
C ALA A 287 23.61 52.06 11.23
#